data_AF-A0A5S9F6M3-F1
#
_entry.id   AF-A0A5S9F6M3-F1
#
_cell.length_a   1.000
_cell.length_b   1.000
_cell.length_c   1.000
_cell.angle_alpha   90.00
_cell.angle_beta   90.00
_cell.angle_gamma   90.00
#
_symmetry.space_group_name_H-M   'P 1'
#
loop_
_entity.id
_entity.type
_entity.pdbx_description
1 polymer ?
#
loop_
_entity_poly.entity_id
_entity_poly.type
_entity_poly.pdbx_seq_one_letter_code
_entity_poly.pdbx_strand_id
1 'polypeptide(L)'
;MKDDIEDLVKKIIEEEDGGIREELREVLVGFGQPAIHAILPFLGSDDWQIRYRLVSTIGQIGIESKQGFLGVEEAINIENDEEVKRVMMQTLLGAKVPIVTEFSESMNEKSAKLKKIWKFSGEEAEKIKELFAEQKIVFREHVLCCGHPDYPSYAEIVTFEVLEKQFAAAVEVVKDFFGLGSGSGFTGECPACGTHVENATTCPECGLNLEMDPNEIIQYHPFGEFLENIGE
;
A
#
# COMPACT_ATOMS: atom_id res chain seq x y z
N MET A 1 -2.21 33.37 -8.39
CA MET A 1 -2.61 31.96 -8.57
C MET A 1 -2.92 31.28 -7.25
N LYS A 2 -1.97 31.16 -6.30
CA LYS A 2 -2.28 30.60 -4.97
C LYS A 2 -3.35 31.41 -4.23
N ASP A 3 -3.19 32.74 -4.19
CA ASP A 3 -4.15 33.65 -3.56
C ASP A 3 -5.54 33.57 -4.23
N ASP A 4 -5.59 33.37 -5.54
CA ASP A 4 -6.85 33.22 -6.29
C ASP A 4 -7.60 31.92 -5.91
N ILE A 5 -6.88 30.82 -5.64
CA ILE A 5 -7.47 29.55 -5.21
C ILE A 5 -7.98 29.67 -3.77
N GLU A 6 -7.20 30.27 -2.87
CA GLU A 6 -7.63 30.48 -1.48
C GLU A 6 -8.89 31.36 -1.39
N ASP A 7 -8.98 32.39 -2.24
CA ASP A 7 -10.17 33.23 -2.30
C ASP A 7 -11.39 32.49 -2.85
N LEU A 8 -11.20 31.56 -3.79
CA LEU A 8 -12.28 30.67 -4.25
C LEU A 8 -12.72 29.69 -3.16
N VAL A 9 -11.79 29.16 -2.36
CA VAL A 9 -12.11 28.30 -1.21
C VAL A 9 -12.92 29.07 -0.16
N LYS A 10 -12.60 30.33 0.11
CA LYS A 10 -13.41 31.17 1.01
C LYS A 10 -14.80 31.43 0.43
N LYS A 11 -14.89 31.74 -0.87
CA LYS A 11 -16.18 31.96 -1.54
C LYS A 11 -17.09 30.73 -1.49
N ILE A 12 -16.57 29.53 -1.76
CA ILE A 12 -17.41 28.31 -1.69
C ILE A 12 -17.87 28.00 -0.26
N ILE A 13 -17.10 28.40 0.75
CA ILE A 13 -17.47 28.29 2.16
C ILE A 13 -18.62 29.24 2.52
N GLU A 14 -18.53 30.49 2.09
CA GLU A 14 -19.50 31.54 2.41
C GLU A 14 -20.78 31.50 1.55
N GLU A 15 -20.72 30.86 0.38
CA GLU A 15 -21.83 30.85 -0.58
C GLU A 15 -23.01 29.99 -0.11
N GLU A 16 -24.21 30.59 -0.12
CA GLU A 16 -25.46 29.97 0.31
C GLU A 16 -26.26 29.38 -0.87
N ASP A 17 -26.09 29.92 -2.08
CA ASP A 17 -26.73 29.41 -3.28
C ASP A 17 -26.08 28.10 -3.77
N GLY A 18 -26.91 27.07 -3.94
CA GLY A 18 -26.44 25.74 -4.36
C GLY A 18 -25.90 25.69 -5.78
N GLY A 19 -26.44 26.49 -6.70
CA GLY A 19 -25.97 26.57 -8.07
C GLY A 19 -24.62 27.28 -8.16
N ILE A 20 -24.47 28.42 -7.50
CA ILE A 20 -23.19 29.16 -7.47
C ILE A 20 -22.09 28.32 -6.81
N ARG A 21 -22.42 27.59 -5.73
CA ARG A 21 -21.46 26.65 -5.12
C ARG A 21 -20.98 25.58 -6.09
N GLU A 22 -21.85 25.05 -6.93
CA GLU A 22 -21.45 24.05 -7.93
C GLU A 22 -20.49 24.64 -8.96
N GLU A 23 -20.77 25.84 -9.46
CA GLU A 23 -19.87 26.54 -10.38
C GLU A 23 -18.50 26.81 -9.75
N LEU A 24 -18.46 27.27 -8.49
CA LEU A 24 -17.21 27.47 -7.75
C LEU A 24 -16.45 26.15 -7.55
N ARG A 25 -17.16 25.05 -7.31
CA ARG A 25 -16.60 23.71 -7.20
C ARG A 25 -15.96 23.26 -8.50
N GLU A 26 -16.64 23.41 -9.64
CA GLU A 26 -16.11 23.06 -10.96
C GLU A 26 -14.82 23.83 -11.28
N VAL A 27 -14.76 25.10 -10.89
CA VAL A 27 -13.54 25.91 -11.02
C VAL A 27 -12.41 25.33 -10.17
N LEU A 28 -12.66 24.98 -8.90
CA LEU A 28 -11.68 24.34 -8.02
C LEU A 28 -11.22 22.98 -8.57
N VAL A 29 -12.13 22.19 -9.15
CA VAL A 29 -11.80 20.93 -9.83
C VAL A 29 -10.85 21.18 -11.00
N GLY A 30 -11.08 22.24 -11.78
CA GLY A 30 -10.18 22.65 -12.87
C GLY A 30 -8.77 23.03 -12.42
N PHE A 31 -8.59 23.47 -11.16
CA PHE A 31 -7.27 23.76 -10.60
C PHE A 31 -6.50 22.50 -10.17
N GLY A 32 -7.17 21.39 -9.84
CA GLY A 32 -6.53 20.13 -9.49
C GLY A 32 -5.84 20.12 -8.12
N GLN A 33 -4.69 19.45 -7.99
CA GLN A 33 -3.97 19.28 -6.72
C GLN A 33 -3.71 20.58 -5.91
N PRO A 34 -3.35 21.73 -6.52
CA PRO A 34 -3.23 23.00 -5.80
C PRO A 34 -4.49 23.39 -5.00
N ALA A 35 -5.69 23.06 -5.51
CA ALA A 35 -6.93 23.31 -4.79
C ALA A 35 -7.06 22.42 -3.54
N ILE A 36 -6.62 21.15 -3.60
CA ILE A 36 -6.60 20.27 -2.42
C ILE A 36 -5.76 20.91 -1.31
N HIS A 37 -4.55 21.38 -1.61
CA HIS A 37 -3.69 22.02 -0.60
C HIS A 37 -4.31 23.28 0.02
N ALA A 38 -5.06 24.06 -0.77
CA ALA A 38 -5.77 25.22 -0.27
C ALA A 38 -7.01 24.86 0.57
N ILE A 39 -7.63 23.71 0.32
CA ILE A 39 -8.82 23.23 1.05
C ILE A 39 -8.45 22.62 2.40
N LEU A 40 -7.33 21.89 2.50
CA LEU A 40 -6.94 21.15 3.72
C LEU A 40 -7.08 21.92 5.05
N PRO A 41 -6.65 23.19 5.17
CA PRO A 41 -6.76 23.94 6.43
C PRO A 41 -8.19 24.11 6.95
N PHE A 42 -9.19 24.00 6.08
CA PHE A 42 -10.61 24.22 6.40
C PHE A 42 -11.36 22.92 6.74
N LEU A 43 -10.71 21.75 6.62
CA LEU A 43 -11.30 20.47 7.05
C LEU A 43 -11.46 20.37 8.57
N GLY A 44 -10.86 21.28 9.34
CA GLY A 44 -11.09 21.42 10.78
C GLY A 44 -12.18 22.44 11.16
N SER A 45 -12.98 22.91 10.20
CA SER A 45 -14.08 23.85 10.47
C SER A 45 -15.08 23.29 11.49
N ASP A 46 -15.63 24.14 12.36
CA ASP A 46 -16.68 23.73 13.31
C ASP A 46 -17.99 23.35 12.60
N ASP A 47 -18.25 23.89 11.41
CA ASP A 47 -19.43 23.57 10.61
C ASP A 47 -19.21 22.30 9.77
N TRP A 48 -19.98 21.25 10.09
CA TRP A 48 -19.93 19.97 9.39
C TRP A 48 -20.31 20.10 7.90
N GLN A 49 -21.17 21.06 7.52
CA GLN A 49 -21.54 21.27 6.13
C GLN A 49 -20.36 21.81 5.32
N ILE A 50 -19.57 22.69 5.92
CA ILE A 50 -18.33 23.18 5.31
C ILE A 50 -17.38 21.99 5.08
N ARG A 51 -17.12 21.20 6.13
CA ARG A 51 -16.23 20.03 6.04
C ARG A 51 -16.70 19.06 4.95
N TYR A 52 -18.00 18.73 4.93
CA TYR A 52 -18.62 17.85 3.92
C TYR A 52 -18.40 18.35 2.49
N ARG A 53 -18.69 19.63 2.22
CA ARG A 53 -18.58 20.22 0.87
C ARG A 53 -17.13 20.22 0.40
N LEU A 54 -16.21 20.58 1.28
CA LEU A 54 -14.80 20.67 0.99
C LEU A 54 -14.17 19.30 0.73
N VAL A 55 -14.46 18.30 1.57
CA VAL A 55 -13.97 16.93 1.31
C VAL A 55 -14.58 16.33 0.05
N SER A 56 -15.86 16.58 -0.23
CA SER A 56 -16.47 16.15 -1.49
C SER A 56 -15.76 16.74 -2.71
N THR A 57 -15.32 18.00 -2.61
CA THR A 57 -14.53 18.66 -3.66
C THR A 57 -13.16 18.00 -3.82
N ILE A 58 -12.48 17.66 -2.72
CA ILE A 58 -11.23 16.88 -2.76
C ILE A 58 -11.45 15.52 -3.45
N GLY A 59 -12.55 14.83 -3.13
CA GLY A 59 -12.91 13.55 -3.74
C GLY A 59 -13.09 13.64 -5.26
N GLN A 60 -13.70 14.72 -5.77
CA GLN A 60 -13.84 14.96 -7.20
C GLN A 60 -12.51 15.30 -7.89
N ILE A 61 -11.63 16.04 -7.22
CA ILE A 61 -10.28 16.32 -7.73
C ILE A 61 -9.45 15.02 -7.79
N GLY A 62 -9.60 14.17 -6.78
CA GLY A 62 -8.78 12.98 -6.56
C GLY A 62 -7.44 13.33 -5.92
N ILE A 63 -6.99 12.54 -4.94
CA ILE A 63 -5.74 12.80 -4.23
C ILE A 63 -4.58 12.10 -4.96
N GLU A 64 -3.58 12.86 -5.37
CA GLU A 64 -2.36 12.31 -6.01
C GLU A 64 -1.07 12.70 -5.26
N SER A 65 -1.19 13.48 -4.18
CA SER A 65 -0.05 13.91 -3.36
C SER A 65 -0.08 13.31 -1.95
N LYS A 66 1.10 12.93 -1.43
CA LYS A 66 1.27 12.48 -0.03
C LYS A 66 0.73 13.49 0.98
N GLN A 67 0.96 14.78 0.73
CA GLN A 67 0.44 15.84 1.58
C GLN A 67 -1.09 15.88 1.60
N GLY A 68 -1.74 15.71 0.45
CA GLY A 68 -3.20 15.62 0.35
C GLY A 68 -3.76 14.43 1.14
N PHE A 69 -3.11 13.27 1.00
CA PHE A 69 -3.50 12.06 1.73
C PHE A 69 -3.40 12.25 3.25
N LEU A 70 -2.21 12.65 3.75
CA LEU A 70 -1.98 12.83 5.18
C LEU A 70 -2.88 13.91 5.78
N GLY A 71 -3.15 14.99 5.04
CA GLY A 71 -4.04 16.05 5.54
C GLY A 71 -5.49 15.59 5.72
N VAL A 72 -6.00 14.74 4.81
CA VAL A 72 -7.35 14.16 4.96
C VAL A 72 -7.36 13.08 6.04
N GLU A 73 -6.31 12.27 6.16
CA GLU A 73 -6.15 11.28 7.23
C GLU A 73 -6.15 11.94 8.62
N GLU A 74 -5.40 13.04 8.79
CA GLU A 74 -5.39 13.81 10.02
C GLU A 74 -6.79 14.36 10.36
N ALA A 75 -7.53 14.83 9.35
CA ALA A 75 -8.91 15.30 9.52
C ALA A 75 -9.87 14.18 9.96
N ILE A 76 -9.72 12.95 9.47
CA ILE A 76 -10.52 11.78 9.88
C ILE A 76 -10.37 11.50 11.38
N ASN A 77 -9.15 11.64 11.91
CA ASN A 77 -8.85 11.31 13.31
C ASN A 77 -9.53 12.24 14.32
N ILE A 78 -9.92 13.45 13.88
CA ILE A 78 -10.63 14.44 14.71
C ILE A 78 -12.10 14.62 14.30
N GLU A 79 -12.57 13.93 13.26
CA GLU A 79 -13.93 14.04 12.75
C GLU A 79 -14.91 13.27 13.65
N ASN A 80 -15.97 13.96 14.06
CA ASN A 80 -17.02 13.44 14.93
C ASN A 80 -18.35 13.19 14.18
N ASP A 81 -18.53 13.78 13.01
CA ASP A 81 -19.70 13.55 12.17
C ASP A 81 -19.47 12.31 11.28
N GLU A 82 -20.27 11.27 11.52
CA GLU A 82 -20.15 9.98 10.82
C GLU A 82 -20.38 10.06 9.32
N GLU A 83 -21.16 11.03 8.84
CA GLU A 83 -21.38 11.24 7.40
C GLU A 83 -20.13 11.84 6.76
N VAL A 84 -19.59 12.90 7.37
CA VAL A 84 -18.39 13.57 6.88
C VAL A 84 -17.19 12.62 6.92
N LYS A 85 -17.04 11.86 8.01
CA LYS A 85 -15.99 10.85 8.18
C LYS A 85 -16.02 9.81 7.07
N ARG A 86 -17.23 9.34 6.70
CA ARG A 86 -17.40 8.38 5.60
C ARG A 86 -16.95 8.95 4.26
N VAL A 87 -17.27 10.21 3.96
CA VAL A 87 -16.84 10.86 2.71
C VAL A 87 -15.34 11.07 2.68
N MET A 88 -14.72 11.44 3.81
CA MET A 88 -13.25 11.49 3.95
C MET A 88 -12.61 10.13 3.66
N MET A 89 -13.16 9.05 4.21
CA MET A 89 -12.68 7.69 3.96
C MET A 89 -12.83 7.27 2.49
N GLN A 90 -13.97 7.57 1.86
CA GLN A 90 -14.17 7.33 0.42
C GLN A 90 -13.18 8.10 -0.43
N THR A 91 -12.87 9.33 -0.02
CA THR A 91 -11.88 10.19 -0.69
C THR A 91 -10.47 9.59 -0.62
N LEU A 92 -10.07 9.05 0.54
CA LEU A 92 -8.79 8.34 0.68
C LEU A 92 -8.75 7.03 -0.11
N LEU A 93 -9.85 6.27 -0.17
CA LEU A 93 -9.93 5.04 -0.96
C LEU A 93 -9.72 5.29 -2.46
N GLY A 94 -10.18 6.44 -2.96
CA GLY A 94 -9.97 6.87 -4.35
C GLY A 94 -8.61 7.51 -4.63
N ALA A 95 -7.75 7.66 -3.61
CA ALA A 95 -6.45 8.31 -3.76
C ALA A 95 -5.48 7.45 -4.59
N LYS A 96 -4.70 8.11 -5.44
CA LYS A 96 -3.63 7.51 -6.26
C LYS A 96 -2.26 7.91 -5.70
N VAL A 97 -2.08 7.72 -4.40
CA VAL A 97 -0.82 8.06 -3.73
C VAL A 97 -0.05 6.78 -3.44
N PRO A 98 1.20 6.63 -3.91
CA PRO A 98 2.09 5.60 -3.39
C PRO A 98 2.47 6.00 -1.95
N ILE A 99 1.92 5.28 -0.97
CA ILE A 99 2.25 5.51 0.44
C ILE A 99 3.61 4.85 0.67
N VAL A 100 4.67 5.61 0.47
CA VAL A 100 6.01 5.18 0.91
C VAL A 100 5.99 5.21 2.44
N THR A 101 5.78 4.05 3.04
CA THR A 101 6.23 3.73 4.39
C THR A 101 7.69 3.30 4.30
N GLU A 102 8.44 3.63 5.34
CA GLU A 102 9.81 3.20 5.68
C GLU A 102 10.95 3.16 4.63
N PHE A 103 11.97 3.96 4.93
CA PHE A 103 13.28 3.91 4.29
C PHE A 103 14.25 3.18 5.22
N SER A 104 14.95 2.14 4.75
CA SER A 104 16.16 1.69 5.45
C SER A 104 17.26 2.74 5.24
N GLU A 105 17.84 3.27 6.33
CA GLU A 105 18.66 4.50 6.38
C GLU A 105 19.97 4.52 5.56
N SER A 106 20.23 3.57 4.65
CA SER A 106 21.54 3.43 3.98
C SER A 106 21.57 3.77 2.48
N MET A 107 20.46 4.21 1.89
CA MET A 107 20.40 4.55 0.47
C MET A 107 20.87 5.98 0.18
N ASN A 108 22.16 6.14 -0.15
CA ASN A 108 22.68 7.39 -0.73
C ASN A 108 23.24 7.14 -2.14
N GLU A 109 22.39 6.78 -3.09
CA GLU A 109 22.81 6.65 -4.49
C GLU A 109 21.76 7.29 -5.41
N LYS A 110 21.97 8.58 -5.72
CA LYS A 110 21.21 9.35 -6.74
C LYS A 110 21.26 8.77 -8.16
N SER A 111 21.86 7.58 -8.35
CA SER A 111 22.06 6.92 -9.64
C SER A 111 22.01 5.39 -9.59
N ALA A 112 21.61 4.78 -8.46
CA ALA A 112 21.53 3.33 -8.38
C ALA A 112 20.39 2.79 -9.25
N LYS A 113 20.67 1.76 -10.04
CA LYS A 113 19.62 0.97 -10.69
C LYS A 113 18.93 0.10 -9.64
N LEU A 114 17.62 0.27 -9.52
CA LEU A 114 16.76 -0.47 -8.61
C LEU A 114 15.90 -1.46 -9.42
N LYS A 115 15.67 -2.64 -8.86
CA LYS A 115 14.73 -3.63 -9.38
C LYS A 115 13.61 -3.87 -8.37
N LYS A 116 12.41 -4.11 -8.88
CA LYS A 116 11.20 -4.29 -8.07
C LYS A 116 10.94 -5.77 -7.82
N ILE A 117 10.52 -6.07 -6.60
CA ILE A 117 9.94 -7.33 -6.17
C ILE A 117 8.59 -6.95 -5.56
N TRP A 118 7.47 -7.44 -6.09
CA TRP A 118 6.16 -6.81 -5.90
C TRP A 118 5.10 -7.82 -5.42
N LYS A 119 4.02 -7.25 -4.87
CA LYS A 119 2.79 -7.91 -4.40
C LYS A 119 2.95 -8.84 -3.20
N PHE A 120 3.30 -8.26 -2.06
CA PHE A 120 3.22 -8.92 -0.76
C PHE A 120 2.09 -8.29 0.05
N SER A 121 1.41 -9.08 0.89
CA SER A 121 0.58 -8.52 1.95
C SER A 121 1.44 -7.80 3.00
N GLY A 122 0.83 -6.94 3.82
CA GLY A 122 1.53 -6.27 4.93
C GLY A 122 2.20 -7.27 5.88
N GLU A 123 1.50 -8.37 6.24
CA GLU A 123 2.03 -9.41 7.13
C GLU A 123 3.23 -10.16 6.54
N GLU A 124 3.21 -10.46 5.23
CA GLU A 124 4.35 -11.08 4.54
C GLU A 124 5.52 -10.11 4.46
N ALA A 125 5.23 -8.84 4.16
CA ALA A 125 6.24 -7.81 4.03
C ALA A 125 7.04 -7.63 5.32
N GLU A 126 6.39 -7.59 6.49
CA GLU A 126 7.09 -7.49 7.78
C GLU A 126 8.10 -8.64 7.99
N LYS A 127 7.71 -9.87 7.69
CA LYS A 127 8.61 -11.03 7.80
C LYS A 127 9.76 -10.98 6.77
N ILE A 128 9.45 -10.57 5.53
CA ILE A 128 10.47 -10.41 4.48
C ILE A 128 11.47 -9.31 4.86
N LYS A 129 11.02 -8.23 5.50
CA LYS A 129 11.90 -7.15 5.99
C LYS A 129 12.92 -7.65 7.00
N GLU A 130 12.49 -8.48 7.95
CA GLU A 130 13.38 -9.11 8.94
C GLU A 130 14.48 -9.93 8.23
N LEU A 131 14.09 -10.76 7.26
CA LEU A 131 15.03 -11.58 6.48
C LEU A 131 15.97 -10.73 5.61
N PHE A 132 15.47 -9.65 5.00
CA PHE A 132 16.31 -8.71 4.26
C PHE A 132 17.33 -8.02 5.18
N ALA A 133 16.93 -7.66 6.40
CA ALA A 133 17.83 -7.07 7.39
C ALA A 133 18.94 -8.04 7.82
N GLU A 134 18.59 -9.30 8.09
CA GLU A 134 19.56 -10.36 8.41
C GLU A 134 20.61 -10.55 7.31
N GLN A 135 20.16 -10.53 6.05
CA GLN A 135 21.02 -10.70 4.87
C GLN A 135 21.67 -9.39 4.39
N LYS A 136 21.47 -8.28 5.13
CA LYS A 136 21.97 -6.93 4.79
C LYS A 136 21.58 -6.49 3.37
N ILE A 137 20.39 -6.88 2.94
CA ILE A 137 19.78 -6.44 1.68
C ILE A 137 19.27 -5.02 1.90
N VAL A 138 19.70 -4.10 1.05
CA VAL A 138 19.23 -2.72 1.09
C VAL A 138 18.01 -2.60 0.19
N PHE A 139 16.91 -2.13 0.77
CA PHE A 139 15.62 -2.00 0.09
C PHE A 139 14.90 -0.68 0.43
N ARG A 140 14.00 -0.30 -0.47
CA ARG A 140 12.93 0.68 -0.24
C ARG A 140 11.60 -0.05 -0.36
N GLU A 141 10.71 0.11 0.60
CA GLU A 141 9.35 -0.40 0.48
C GLU A 141 8.42 0.66 -0.13
N HIS A 142 7.39 0.19 -0.81
CA HIS A 142 6.27 0.98 -1.29
C HIS A 142 5.01 0.25 -0.87
N VAL A 143 4.18 0.91 -0.06
CA VAL A 143 2.93 0.33 0.40
C VAL A 143 1.78 0.99 -0.35
N LEU A 144 0.94 0.15 -0.93
CA LEU A 144 -0.33 0.54 -1.51
C LEU A 144 -1.42 0.04 -0.58
N CYS A 145 -2.06 0.96 0.13
CA CYS A 145 -3.23 0.66 0.94
C CYS A 145 -4.49 0.72 0.05
N CYS A 146 -5.19 -0.39 -0.04
CA CYS A 146 -6.50 -0.50 -0.63
C CYS A 146 -7.53 -0.44 0.52
N GLY A 147 -8.13 0.72 0.75
CA GLY A 147 -9.13 0.92 1.81
C GLY A 147 -8.55 1.39 3.16
N HIS A 148 -9.40 1.43 4.17
CA HIS A 148 -9.08 1.93 5.52
C HIS A 148 -8.95 0.75 6.51
N PRO A 149 -7.96 0.75 7.44
CA PRO A 149 -7.65 -0.37 8.35
C PRO A 149 -8.85 -0.96 9.11
N ASP A 150 -9.82 -0.12 9.47
CA ASP A 150 -11.03 -0.53 10.20
C ASP A 150 -12.07 -1.31 9.36
N TYR A 151 -11.86 -1.46 8.05
CA TYR A 151 -12.83 -2.10 7.15
C TYR A 151 -12.36 -3.46 6.62
N PRO A 152 -13.28 -4.43 6.41
CA PRO A 152 -12.92 -5.75 5.88
C PRO A 152 -12.29 -5.75 4.49
N SER A 153 -12.44 -4.67 3.73
CA SER A 153 -11.83 -4.49 2.41
C SER A 153 -10.40 -3.95 2.47
N TYR A 154 -9.88 -3.66 3.67
CA TYR A 154 -8.51 -3.21 3.84
C TYR A 154 -7.52 -4.26 3.35
N ALA A 155 -6.65 -3.86 2.43
CA ALA A 155 -5.52 -4.67 2.02
C ALA A 155 -4.29 -3.79 1.82
N GLU A 156 -3.17 -4.19 2.40
CA GLU A 156 -1.86 -3.60 2.09
C GLU A 156 -1.19 -4.44 1.02
N ILE A 157 -0.73 -3.78 -0.04
CA ILE A 157 0.10 -4.40 -1.07
C ILE A 157 1.46 -3.73 -1.02
N VAL A 158 2.47 -4.49 -0.64
CA VAL A 158 3.84 -4.02 -0.49
C VAL A 158 4.69 -4.41 -1.69
N THR A 159 5.54 -3.49 -2.12
CA THR A 159 6.55 -3.69 -3.17
C THR A 159 7.91 -3.25 -2.65
N PHE A 160 8.91 -4.12 -2.80
CA PHE A 160 10.29 -3.81 -2.47
C PHE A 160 11.06 -3.39 -3.72
N GLU A 161 11.76 -2.27 -3.64
CA GLU A 161 12.81 -1.86 -4.57
C GLU A 161 14.17 -2.19 -3.95
N VAL A 162 14.93 -3.07 -4.59
CA VAL A 162 16.26 -3.48 -4.14
C VAL A 162 17.32 -3.03 -5.14
N LEU A 163 18.56 -2.90 -4.69
CA LEU A 163 19.68 -2.65 -5.59
C LEU A 163 19.79 -3.77 -6.62
N GLU A 164 20.02 -3.43 -7.90
CA GLU A 164 20.18 -4.42 -8.97
C GLU A 164 21.24 -5.49 -8.63
N LYS A 165 22.33 -5.08 -7.95
CA LYS A 165 23.40 -5.98 -7.49
C LYS A 165 22.97 -6.97 -6.39
N GLN A 166 21.90 -6.65 -5.65
CA GLN A 166 21.33 -7.48 -4.58
C GLN A 166 20.03 -8.19 -5.02
N PHE A 167 19.53 -7.93 -6.24
CA PHE A 167 18.24 -8.44 -6.70
C PHE A 167 18.15 -9.96 -6.65
N ALA A 168 19.15 -10.68 -7.15
CA ALA A 168 19.16 -12.14 -7.12
C ALA A 168 19.12 -12.68 -5.68
N ALA A 169 19.92 -12.11 -4.78
CA ALA A 169 19.93 -12.52 -3.36
C ALA A 169 18.58 -12.23 -2.69
N ALA A 170 17.96 -11.08 -2.98
CA ALA A 170 16.65 -10.74 -2.47
C ALA A 170 15.55 -11.68 -2.96
N VAL A 171 15.59 -12.09 -4.24
CA VAL A 171 14.66 -13.08 -4.78
C VAL A 171 14.82 -14.43 -4.08
N GLU A 172 16.05 -14.88 -3.82
CA GLU A 172 16.28 -16.14 -3.09
C GLU A 172 15.77 -16.09 -1.65
N VAL A 173 15.96 -14.97 -0.95
CA VAL A 173 15.38 -14.80 0.40
C VAL A 173 13.85 -14.90 0.38
N VAL A 174 13.19 -14.29 -0.61
CA VAL A 174 11.73 -14.38 -0.73
C VAL A 174 11.29 -15.80 -1.14
N LYS A 175 12.07 -16.49 -1.98
CA LYS A 175 11.83 -17.91 -2.29
C LYS A 175 11.92 -18.77 -1.04
N ASP A 176 12.95 -18.59 -0.23
CA ASP A 176 13.13 -19.31 1.03
C ASP A 176 11.97 -19.06 1.99
N PHE A 177 11.48 -17.81 2.07
CA PHE A 177 10.30 -17.45 2.85
C PHE A 177 9.05 -18.26 2.45
N PHE A 178 8.84 -18.47 1.15
CA PHE A 178 7.73 -19.30 0.63
C PHE A 178 8.05 -20.80 0.55
N GLY A 179 9.22 -21.25 1.04
CA GLY A 179 9.63 -22.65 0.95
C GLY A 179 9.97 -23.12 -0.47
N LEU A 180 10.29 -22.20 -1.37
CA LEU A 180 10.71 -22.48 -2.75
C LEU A 180 12.22 -22.69 -2.91
N GLY A 181 12.98 -22.56 -1.82
CA GLY A 181 14.42 -22.77 -1.80
C GLY A 181 14.79 -24.19 -2.22
N SER A 182 15.88 -24.34 -2.97
CA SER A 182 16.38 -25.66 -3.36
C SER A 182 16.82 -26.45 -2.12
N GLY A 183 15.97 -27.36 -1.64
CA GLY A 183 16.38 -28.42 -0.71
C GLY A 183 15.82 -28.39 0.71
N SER A 184 14.74 -27.65 1.01
CA SER A 184 14.00 -27.89 2.26
C SER A 184 13.00 -29.03 2.04
N GLY A 185 13.38 -30.25 2.42
CA GLY A 185 12.45 -31.34 2.56
C GLY A 185 11.40 -31.03 3.63
N PHE A 186 10.26 -31.70 3.55
CA PHE A 186 9.16 -31.53 4.49
C PHE A 186 9.62 -31.83 5.92
N THR A 187 9.27 -30.93 6.84
CA THR A 187 9.49 -31.09 8.28
C THR A 187 8.15 -31.00 9.00
N GLY A 188 7.77 -32.06 9.72
CA GLY A 188 6.47 -32.15 10.38
C GLY A 188 5.95 -33.57 10.49
N GLU A 189 4.68 -33.73 10.83
CA GLU A 189 4.02 -35.03 10.86
C GLU A 189 3.57 -35.44 9.46
N CYS A 190 3.96 -36.63 9.02
CA CYS A 190 3.51 -37.19 7.76
C CYS A 190 1.97 -37.32 7.76
N PRO A 191 1.26 -36.74 6.79
CA PRO A 191 -0.20 -36.72 6.78
C PRO A 191 -0.83 -38.10 6.57
N ALA A 192 -0.08 -39.07 6.03
CA ALA A 192 -0.58 -40.42 5.79
C ALA A 192 -0.46 -41.35 7.01
N CYS A 193 0.61 -41.22 7.81
CA CYS A 193 0.92 -42.19 8.87
C CYS A 193 1.27 -41.57 10.22
N GLY A 194 1.34 -40.25 10.34
CA GLY A 194 1.67 -39.53 11.58
C GLY A 194 3.15 -39.57 11.98
N THR A 195 4.02 -40.17 11.16
CA THR A 195 5.46 -40.22 11.44
C THR A 195 6.05 -38.83 11.34
N HIS A 196 6.72 -38.36 12.40
CA HIS A 196 7.48 -37.13 12.37
C HIS A 196 8.71 -37.29 11.47
N VAL A 197 8.90 -36.34 10.57
CA VAL A 197 9.97 -36.33 9.57
C VAL A 197 10.65 -34.96 9.59
N GLU A 198 11.97 -34.95 9.41
CA GLU A 198 12.78 -33.73 9.34
C GLU A 198 13.49 -33.70 8.00
N ASN A 199 13.28 -32.62 7.25
CA ASN A 199 13.96 -32.36 5.98
C ASN A 199 13.90 -33.54 4.98
N ALA A 200 12.73 -34.17 4.82
CA ALA A 200 12.56 -35.34 3.98
C ALA A 200 11.68 -35.07 2.75
N THR A 201 12.08 -35.59 1.59
CA THR A 201 11.26 -35.57 0.36
C THR A 201 10.32 -36.77 0.28
N THR A 202 10.55 -37.82 1.07
CA THR A 202 9.67 -38.99 1.17
C THR A 202 9.58 -39.46 2.61
N CYS A 203 8.38 -39.88 3.05
CA CYS A 203 8.20 -40.46 4.37
C CYS A 203 8.93 -41.81 4.47
N PRO A 204 9.81 -42.00 5.47
CA PRO A 204 10.59 -43.23 5.61
C PRO A 204 9.72 -44.45 5.98
N GLU A 205 8.56 -44.22 6.59
CA GLU A 205 7.68 -45.30 7.07
C GLU A 205 6.68 -45.76 6.01
N CYS A 206 5.98 -44.83 5.36
CA CYS A 206 4.90 -45.18 4.41
C CYS A 206 5.27 -44.93 2.94
N GLY A 207 6.44 -44.34 2.66
CA GLY A 207 6.88 -44.01 1.30
C GLY A 207 6.10 -42.89 0.62
N LEU A 208 5.26 -42.15 1.36
CA LEU A 208 4.54 -40.99 0.81
C LEU A 208 5.54 -39.97 0.28
N ASN A 209 5.33 -39.46 -0.94
CA ASN A 209 6.07 -38.31 -1.42
C ASN A 209 5.64 -37.07 -0.62
N LEU A 210 6.61 -36.46 0.05
CA LEU A 210 6.45 -35.27 0.89
C LEU A 210 7.01 -34.02 0.20
N GLU A 211 7.53 -34.15 -1.03
CA GLU A 211 7.77 -32.98 -1.87
C GLU A 211 6.44 -32.25 -2.04
N MET A 212 6.32 -31.10 -1.37
CA MET A 212 5.36 -30.11 -1.79
C MET A 212 5.86 -29.61 -3.13
N ASP A 213 5.03 -29.72 -4.17
CA ASP A 213 5.30 -29.00 -5.41
C ASP A 213 5.30 -27.52 -5.03
N PRO A 214 6.46 -26.84 -5.06
CA PRO A 214 6.54 -25.44 -4.68
C PRO A 214 5.59 -24.60 -5.55
N ASN A 215 5.32 -25.05 -6.78
CA ASN A 215 4.36 -24.43 -7.68
C ASN A 215 2.92 -24.51 -7.15
N GLU A 216 2.50 -25.55 -6.43
CA GLU A 216 1.14 -25.62 -5.89
C GLU A 216 0.89 -24.56 -4.81
N ILE A 217 1.92 -24.19 -4.03
CA ILE A 217 1.85 -23.17 -2.97
C ILE A 217 1.76 -21.77 -3.58
N ILE A 218 2.53 -21.51 -4.64
CA ILE A 218 2.65 -20.17 -5.22
C ILE A 218 1.85 -19.94 -6.51
N GLN A 219 1.22 -20.95 -7.10
CA GLN A 219 0.45 -20.83 -8.35
C GLN A 219 -0.63 -19.73 -8.29
N TYR A 220 -1.20 -19.49 -7.10
CA TYR A 220 -2.20 -18.45 -6.88
C TYR A 220 -1.64 -17.24 -6.13
N HIS A 221 -0.39 -17.32 -5.65
CA HIS A 221 0.26 -16.21 -5.00
C HIS A 221 0.88 -15.29 -6.05
N PRO A 222 0.72 -13.97 -5.97
CA PRO A 222 1.22 -13.10 -7.02
C PRO A 222 2.75 -13.05 -7.16
N PHE A 223 3.48 -13.49 -6.13
CA PHE A 223 4.92 -13.71 -6.23
C PHE A 223 5.28 -14.83 -7.23
N GLY A 224 4.41 -15.83 -7.42
CA GLY A 224 4.61 -16.87 -8.43
C GLY A 224 4.58 -16.30 -9.85
N GLU A 225 3.57 -15.47 -10.15
CA GLU A 225 3.49 -14.71 -11.42
C GLU A 225 4.75 -13.83 -11.60
N PHE A 226 5.24 -13.18 -10.55
CA PHE A 226 6.49 -12.43 -10.62
C PHE A 226 7.67 -13.32 -11.05
N LEU A 227 7.85 -14.49 -10.43
CA LEU A 227 8.96 -15.41 -10.72
C LEU A 227 8.95 -15.90 -12.18
N GLU A 228 7.80 -16.09 -12.80
CA GLU A 228 7.70 -16.45 -14.22
C GLU A 228 8.22 -15.33 -15.14
N ASN A 229 8.09 -14.08 -14.71
CA ASN A 229 8.41 -12.89 -15.52
C ASN A 229 9.80 -12.30 -15.23
N ILE A 230 10.56 -12.78 -14.24
CA ILE A 230 11.90 -12.20 -13.93
C ILE A 230 12.99 -12.54 -14.98
N GLY A 231 12.66 -13.38 -15.97
CA GLY A 231 13.57 -13.88 -17.01
C GLY A 231 13.45 -13.23 -18.40
N GLU A 232 12.52 -12.28 -18.60
CA GLU A 232 12.35 -11.48 -19.83
C GLU A 232 12.97 -10.08 -19.71
#